data_AF-A0A1J3GMR3-F1
#
_entry.id   AF-A0A1J3GMR3-F1
#
_cell.length_a   1.000
_cell.length_b   1.000
_cell.length_c   1.000
_cell.angle_alpha   90.00
_cell.angle_beta   90.00
_cell.angle_gamma   90.00
#
_symmetry.space_group_name_H-M   'P 1'
#
loop_
_entity.id
_entity.type
_entity.pdbx_description
1 polymer ?
#
loop_
_entity_poly.entity_id
_entity_poly.type
_entity_poly.pdbx_seq_one_letter_code
_entity_poly.pdbx_strand_id
1 'polypeptide(L)'
;MICKVCDKDDDFYEEGGYLYCDCGALVVDIIVAGVDDGDLVGEGGGTRGATYQPKFTRRRPTEEPITPWKPRHTKKSACYSQFLSHLTSASKKIPKPATASASGNERTNIFREVKREPADFGAEQALSYEDYYKETRDRYVYGFLMMITYQCDALVDKFNVTPLIIGLIGPICLRFVALSGVFDDDWADNAILNSELQSQGLTNKRSKLHHKDEPRSFDGKRAVMIWLSQLRKSLPLSSSLALSFLACHKAGAPILPTDIVRWAQEGKIPYQSCFLKIQEQMGKRSAACSVDASVMFRPNEIV
;
A
#
# COMPACT_ATOMS: atom_id res chain seq x y z
N MET A 1 37.00 5.87 30.68
CA MET A 1 36.59 4.76 29.77
C MET A 1 37.76 3.79 29.77
N ILE A 2 37.60 2.49 29.98
CA ILE A 2 38.77 1.61 30.13
C ILE A 2 39.18 1.06 28.76
N CYS A 3 40.42 1.33 28.35
CA CYS A 3 40.98 0.78 27.11
C CYS A 3 41.23 -0.72 27.25
N LYS A 4 40.58 -1.56 26.41
CA LYS A 4 40.72 -3.03 26.43
C LYS A 4 42.14 -3.56 26.16
N VAL A 5 43.06 -2.70 25.72
CA VAL A 5 44.45 -3.07 25.39
C VAL A 5 45.41 -2.70 26.52
N CYS A 6 45.24 -1.55 27.17
CA CYS A 6 46.17 -1.08 28.20
C CYS A 6 45.55 -0.91 29.59
N ASP A 7 44.25 -1.21 29.75
CA ASP A 7 43.45 -1.09 30.98
C ASP A 7 43.54 0.28 31.68
N LYS A 8 43.98 1.32 30.96
CA LYS A 8 43.97 2.71 31.43
C LYS A 8 42.61 3.34 31.15
N ASP A 9 42.16 4.15 32.08
CA ASP A 9 40.86 4.83 32.08
C ASP A 9 40.90 6.29 31.59
N ASP A 10 42.11 6.83 31.47
CA ASP A 10 42.40 8.23 31.14
C ASP A 10 43.23 8.34 29.84
N ASP A 11 43.06 9.46 29.13
CA ASP A 11 43.77 9.87 27.90
C ASP A 11 43.32 9.20 26.58
N PHE A 12 42.20 9.71 26.03
CA PHE A 12 41.71 9.43 24.68
C PHE A 12 41.69 10.70 23.84
N TYR A 13 42.13 10.62 22.58
CA TYR A 13 42.08 11.72 21.62
C TYR A 13 41.22 11.35 20.40
N GLU A 14 40.66 12.37 19.75
CA GLU A 14 39.80 12.21 18.58
C GLU A 14 40.59 12.52 17.30
N GLU A 15 40.55 11.58 16.35
CA GLU A 15 41.13 11.76 15.02
C GLU A 15 40.21 11.13 13.97
N GLY A 16 39.74 11.94 13.00
CA GLY A 16 38.91 11.46 11.89
C GLY A 16 37.55 10.89 12.29
N GLY A 17 36.95 11.34 13.40
CA GLY A 17 35.66 10.84 13.91
C GLY A 17 35.76 9.52 14.69
N TYR A 18 36.99 9.07 14.96
CA TYR A 18 37.29 7.90 15.78
C TYR A 18 38.04 8.32 17.04
N LEU A 19 37.78 7.61 18.14
CA LEU A 19 38.48 7.81 19.41
C LEU A 19 39.62 6.80 19.53
N TYR A 20 40.81 7.31 19.84
CA TYR A 20 42.01 6.52 20.06
C TYR A 20 42.49 6.70 21.49
N CYS A 21 43.01 5.63 22.08
CA CYS A 21 43.80 5.71 23.30
C CYS A 21 45.24 6.10 22.95
N ASP A 22 45.97 6.71 23.88
CA ASP A 22 47.42 7.00 23.75
C ASP A 22 48.29 5.77 23.46
N CYS A 23 47.79 4.56 23.72
CA CYS A 23 48.46 3.32 23.30
C CYS A 23 48.27 2.99 21.81
N GLY A 24 47.54 3.81 21.05
CA GLY A 24 47.22 3.62 19.63
C GLY A 24 46.02 2.69 19.39
N ALA A 25 45.36 2.20 20.44
CA ALA A 25 44.19 1.33 20.29
C ALA A 25 42.94 2.13 19.93
N LEU A 26 42.27 1.72 18.85
CA LEU A 26 40.99 2.27 18.42
C LEU A 26 39.86 1.83 19.36
N VAL A 27 39.06 2.78 19.82
CA VAL A 27 37.84 2.49 20.59
C VAL A 27 36.73 2.08 19.62
N VAL A 28 36.53 0.78 19.47
CA VAL A 28 35.61 0.19 18.47
C VAL A 28 34.12 0.43 18.81
N ASP A 29 33.81 0.72 20.07
CA ASP A 29 32.43 0.79 20.58
C ASP A 29 31.83 2.22 20.56
N ILE A 30 32.57 3.21 20.06
CA ILE A 30 32.13 4.62 20.01
C ILE A 30 32.45 5.22 18.65
N ILE A 31 31.43 5.72 17.97
CA ILE A 31 31.57 6.59 16.80
C ILE A 31 31.14 7.97 17.25
N VAL A 32 32.04 8.96 17.16
CA VAL A 32 31.68 10.36 17.34
C VAL A 32 30.99 10.78 16.05
N ALA A 33 29.67 10.67 16.03
CA ALA A 33 28.87 11.20 14.92
C ALA A 33 28.78 12.72 15.11
N GLY A 34 29.67 13.46 14.44
CA GLY A 34 29.54 14.91 14.28
C GLY A 34 28.27 15.20 13.49
N VAL A 35 27.20 15.54 14.19
CA VAL A 35 26.02 16.15 13.60
C VAL A 35 26.28 17.64 13.62
N ASP A 36 26.27 18.28 12.44
CA ASP A 36 26.36 19.73 12.32
C ASP A 36 25.18 20.36 13.07
N ASP A 37 25.47 21.27 13.99
CA ASP A 37 24.51 21.94 14.88
C ASP A 37 23.38 22.61 14.07
N GLY A 38 23.67 22.98 12.83
CA GLY A 38 22.72 23.55 11.86
C GLY A 38 21.64 22.60 11.35
N ASP A 39 21.85 21.28 11.42
CA ASP A 39 20.87 20.28 10.96
C ASP A 39 19.82 19.93 12.05
N LEU A 40 20.07 20.31 13.30
CA LEU A 40 19.15 20.06 14.42
C LEU A 40 18.14 21.19 14.62
N VAL A 41 18.46 22.41 14.19
CA VAL A 41 17.66 23.61 14.41
C VAL A 41 17.41 24.30 13.08
N GLY A 42 16.18 24.19 12.56
CA GLY A 42 15.78 24.97 11.40
C GLY A 42 15.97 26.47 11.65
N GLU A 43 16.34 27.20 10.60
CA GLU A 43 16.52 28.66 10.63
C GLU A 43 15.31 29.32 11.35
N GLY A 44 15.57 29.93 12.51
CA GLY A 44 14.53 30.55 13.34
C GLY A 44 14.17 29.85 14.67
N GLY A 45 14.92 28.84 15.12
CA GLY A 45 14.79 28.31 16.49
C GLY A 45 13.51 27.51 16.77
N GLY A 46 12.78 27.12 15.72
CA GLY A 46 11.59 26.28 15.83
C GLY A 46 11.94 24.79 15.92
N THR A 47 11.27 24.05 16.80
CA THR A 47 11.38 22.59 17.00
C THR A 47 10.80 21.75 15.84
N ARG A 48 10.94 22.21 14.59
CA ARG A 48 10.50 21.52 13.37
C ARG A 48 11.65 20.86 12.59
N GLY A 49 12.83 20.70 13.19
CA GLY A 49 13.90 19.83 12.69
C GLY A 49 13.56 18.36 12.93
N ALA A 50 13.79 17.50 11.95
CA ALA A 50 13.43 16.07 11.98
C ALA A 50 14.12 15.35 13.16
N THR A 51 13.38 15.14 14.25
CA THR A 51 13.87 14.42 15.42
C THR A 51 13.85 12.91 15.15
N TYR A 52 14.91 12.37 14.55
CA TYR A 52 15.12 10.93 14.50
C TYR A 52 15.37 10.44 15.93
N GLN A 53 14.59 9.46 16.39
CA GLN A 53 14.84 8.84 17.69
C GLN A 53 16.18 8.06 17.62
N PRO A 54 17.13 8.29 18.55
CA PRO A 54 18.44 7.65 18.54
C PRO A 54 18.41 6.12 18.69
N LYS A 55 17.25 5.55 19.02
CA LYS A 55 17.01 4.09 19.06
C LYS A 55 17.09 3.43 17.67
N PHE A 56 17.03 4.19 16.58
CA PHE A 56 17.10 3.69 15.20
C PHE A 56 18.47 3.86 14.55
N THR A 57 19.54 3.90 15.35
CA THR A 57 20.91 3.93 14.86
C THR A 57 21.29 2.60 14.21
N ARG A 58 22.01 2.69 13.08
CA ARG A 58 22.43 1.55 12.25
C ARG A 58 23.40 0.66 13.02
N ARG A 59 22.89 -0.37 13.71
CA ARG A 59 23.74 -1.45 14.24
C ARG A 59 24.20 -2.34 13.08
N ARG A 60 25.51 -2.60 13.02
CA ARG A 60 26.08 -3.63 12.14
C ARG A 60 25.42 -4.97 12.49
N PRO A 61 25.04 -5.80 11.51
CA PRO A 61 24.71 -7.19 11.78
C PRO A 61 25.96 -7.88 12.34
N THR A 62 25.82 -8.52 13.50
CA THR A 62 26.82 -9.45 14.02
C THR A 62 26.95 -10.60 13.01
N GLU A 63 28.15 -10.82 12.46
CA GLU A 63 28.43 -11.99 11.62
C GLU A 63 28.30 -13.25 12.49
N GLU A 64 27.26 -14.05 12.25
CA GLU A 64 27.17 -15.43 12.75
C GLU A 64 27.75 -16.42 11.72
N PRO A 65 28.31 -17.55 12.16
CA PRO A 65 29.08 -18.44 11.29
C PRO A 65 28.22 -19.12 10.21
N ILE A 66 28.81 -19.21 9.03
CA ILE A 66 28.24 -19.78 7.80
C ILE A 66 27.80 -21.24 8.03
N THR A 67 26.49 -21.50 7.96
CA THR A 67 25.95 -22.83 7.66
C THR A 67 25.24 -22.82 6.31
N PRO A 68 25.21 -23.94 5.55
CA PRO A 68 24.71 -23.94 4.18
C PRO A 68 23.19 -23.79 4.16
N TRP A 69 22.71 -22.62 3.77
CA TRP A 69 21.28 -22.35 3.59
C TRP A 69 20.75 -23.07 2.35
N LYS A 70 19.93 -24.11 2.55
CA LYS A 70 19.05 -24.66 1.50
C LYS A 70 17.96 -23.63 1.18
N PRO A 71 17.62 -23.40 -0.10
CA PRO A 71 16.60 -22.44 -0.47
C PRO A 71 15.22 -22.96 -0.05
N ARG A 72 14.64 -22.39 1.01
CA ARG A 72 13.22 -22.55 1.30
C ARG A 72 12.47 -21.41 0.63
N HIS A 73 11.69 -21.76 -0.39
CA HIS A 73 10.30 -21.34 -0.61
C HIS A 73 9.96 -21.04 -2.08
N THR A 74 9.55 -22.09 -2.77
CA THR A 74 8.58 -22.03 -3.87
C THR A 74 7.16 -21.78 -3.30
N LYS A 75 6.87 -20.57 -2.81
CA LYS A 75 5.51 -20.18 -2.33
C LYS A 75 5.15 -18.70 -2.59
N LYS A 76 5.38 -18.20 -3.81
CA LYS A 76 5.07 -16.80 -4.21
C LYS A 76 3.57 -16.41 -4.20
N SER A 77 2.66 -17.28 -3.75
CA SER A 77 1.20 -17.07 -3.75
C SER A 77 0.52 -17.24 -2.37
N ALA A 78 1.20 -17.83 -1.38
CA ALA A 78 0.56 -18.20 -0.11
C ALA A 78 0.35 -17.03 0.86
N CYS A 79 1.26 -16.04 0.86
CA CYS A 79 1.11 -14.85 1.70
C CYS A 79 -0.08 -13.98 1.23
N TYR A 80 -0.27 -13.95 -0.09
CA TYR A 80 -1.31 -13.18 -0.77
C TYR A 80 -2.72 -13.64 -0.43
N SER A 81 -2.97 -14.96 -0.53
CA SER A 81 -4.29 -15.54 -0.26
C SER A 81 -4.70 -15.41 1.21
N GLN A 82 -3.73 -15.53 2.13
CA GLN A 82 -3.98 -15.32 3.56
C GLN A 82 -4.37 -13.87 3.85
N PHE A 83 -3.61 -12.89 3.34
CA PHE A 83 -3.94 -11.48 3.55
C PHE A 83 -5.32 -11.10 2.99
N LEU A 84 -5.65 -11.50 1.76
CA LEU A 84 -6.97 -11.24 1.18
C LEU A 84 -8.10 -11.96 1.91
N SER A 85 -7.86 -13.17 2.42
CA SER A 85 -8.85 -13.88 3.25
C SER A 85 -9.16 -13.11 4.53
N HIS A 86 -8.16 -12.43 5.12
CA HIS A 86 -8.36 -11.55 6.27
C HIS A 86 -9.11 -10.25 5.89
N LEU A 87 -8.83 -9.64 4.74
CA LEU A 87 -9.57 -8.47 4.25
C LEU A 87 -11.06 -8.77 4.00
N THR A 88 -11.33 -9.83 3.25
CA THR A 88 -12.69 -10.26 2.91
C THR A 88 -13.47 -10.70 4.14
N SER A 89 -12.80 -11.31 5.12
CA SER A 89 -13.41 -11.66 6.41
C SER A 89 -13.67 -10.46 7.31
N ALA A 90 -12.86 -9.40 7.22
CA ALA A 90 -13.07 -8.16 7.97
C ALA A 90 -14.23 -7.32 7.39
N SER A 91 -14.36 -7.26 6.07
CA SER A 91 -15.47 -6.58 5.39
C SER A 91 -16.84 -7.18 5.74
N LYS A 92 -16.93 -8.50 5.93
CA LYS A 92 -18.17 -9.18 6.36
C LYS A 92 -18.61 -8.88 7.80
N LYS A 93 -17.80 -8.19 8.61
CA LYS A 93 -18.12 -7.89 10.02
C LYS A 93 -18.71 -6.50 10.25
N ILE A 94 -18.97 -5.72 9.19
CA ILE A 94 -19.68 -4.44 9.30
C ILE A 94 -21.18 -4.75 9.40
N PRO A 95 -21.86 -4.45 10.52
CA PRO A 95 -23.30 -4.64 10.63
C PRO A 95 -24.01 -3.60 9.75
N LYS A 96 -24.85 -4.06 8.82
CA LYS A 96 -25.80 -3.19 8.11
C LYS A 96 -26.75 -2.53 9.12
N PRO A 97 -27.09 -1.24 9.00
CA PRO A 97 -28.14 -0.64 9.82
C PRO A 97 -29.47 -1.32 9.50
N ALA A 98 -30.08 -1.88 10.54
CA ALA A 98 -31.38 -2.52 10.49
C ALA A 98 -32.47 -1.46 10.26
N THR A 99 -33.20 -1.56 9.15
CA THR A 99 -34.51 -0.92 9.02
C THR A 99 -35.54 -1.73 9.80
N ALA A 100 -36.12 -1.10 10.81
CA ALA A 100 -37.16 -1.64 11.65
C ALA A 100 -38.53 -1.66 10.93
N SER A 101 -39.24 -2.79 11.00
CA SER A 101 -40.68 -2.79 11.22
C SER A 101 -41.16 -4.18 11.70
N ALA A 102 -41.52 -4.20 12.98
CA ALA A 102 -42.42 -5.06 13.75
C ALA A 102 -43.18 -6.23 13.07
N SER A 103 -43.22 -7.38 13.74
CA SER A 103 -44.42 -7.93 14.42
C SER A 103 -44.45 -9.48 14.46
N GLY A 104 -44.41 -10.02 15.68
CA GLY A 104 -45.16 -11.18 16.20
C GLY A 104 -45.44 -12.44 15.37
N ASN A 105 -44.90 -13.57 15.87
CA ASN A 105 -45.41 -14.96 15.88
C ASN A 105 -46.24 -15.49 14.68
N GLU A 106 -45.83 -16.63 14.13
CA GLU A 106 -46.39 -17.96 14.42
C GLU A 106 -46.00 -18.97 13.32
N ARG A 107 -45.68 -20.21 13.71
CA ARG A 107 -45.28 -21.29 12.80
C ARG A 107 -46.47 -21.73 11.96
N THR A 108 -46.31 -21.83 10.64
CA THR A 108 -46.96 -22.87 9.80
C THR A 108 -46.24 -22.99 8.46
N ASN A 109 -45.78 -24.21 8.15
CA ASN A 109 -45.30 -24.61 6.83
C ASN A 109 -46.48 -24.64 5.85
N ILE A 110 -46.43 -23.86 4.77
CA ILE A 110 -47.12 -24.20 3.51
C ILE A 110 -46.23 -23.80 2.33
N PHE A 111 -45.90 -24.83 1.56
CA PHE A 111 -45.33 -24.88 0.22
C PHE A 111 -45.71 -23.67 -0.66
N ARG A 112 -44.76 -22.79 -0.96
CA ARG A 112 -44.94 -21.76 -2.01
C ARG A 112 -44.18 -22.22 -3.24
N GLU A 113 -44.94 -22.66 -4.24
CA GLU A 113 -44.47 -22.97 -5.58
C GLU A 113 -43.57 -21.84 -6.10
N VAL A 114 -42.30 -22.17 -6.29
CA VAL A 114 -41.38 -21.33 -7.04
C VAL A 114 -41.81 -21.45 -8.49
N LYS A 115 -42.53 -20.44 -9.00
CA LYS A 115 -42.77 -20.25 -10.42
C LYS A 115 -41.41 -19.92 -11.06
N ARG A 116 -40.65 -20.98 -11.40
CA ARG A 116 -39.44 -20.88 -12.23
C ARG A 116 -39.92 -20.59 -13.64
N GLU A 117 -39.82 -19.32 -14.04
CA GLU A 117 -39.87 -18.97 -15.46
C GLU A 117 -38.71 -19.67 -16.18
N PRO A 118 -38.91 -20.17 -17.41
CA PRO A 118 -37.85 -20.81 -18.16
C PRO A 118 -36.75 -19.79 -18.44
N ALA A 119 -35.53 -20.10 -17.99
CA ALA A 119 -34.35 -19.32 -18.32
C ALA A 119 -34.14 -19.40 -19.84
N ASP A 120 -34.36 -18.26 -20.50
CA ASP A 120 -34.08 -18.06 -21.91
C ASP A 120 -32.58 -18.20 -22.15
N PHE A 121 -32.19 -19.13 -23.03
CA PHE A 121 -30.79 -19.40 -23.39
C PHE A 121 -30.27 -18.25 -24.27
N GLY A 122 -30.03 -17.07 -23.69
CA GLY A 122 -29.53 -15.93 -24.46
C GLY A 122 -29.40 -14.58 -23.76
N ALA A 123 -29.89 -14.41 -22.52
CA ALA A 123 -29.70 -13.16 -21.80
C ALA A 123 -28.33 -13.16 -21.10
N GLU A 124 -27.30 -12.59 -21.73
CA GLU A 124 -26.18 -12.04 -20.98
C GLU A 124 -26.78 -11.07 -19.94
N GLN A 125 -26.70 -11.40 -18.64
CA GLN A 125 -27.21 -10.51 -17.61
C GLN A 125 -26.56 -9.13 -17.79
N ALA A 126 -27.36 -8.13 -18.14
CA ALA A 126 -26.90 -6.76 -18.22
C ALA A 126 -26.33 -6.35 -16.84
N LEU A 127 -25.09 -5.89 -16.83
CA LEU A 127 -24.37 -5.52 -15.62
C LEU A 127 -25.10 -4.39 -14.89
N SER A 128 -25.27 -4.52 -13.58
CA SER A 128 -25.85 -3.46 -12.75
C SER A 128 -24.85 -2.33 -12.56
N TYR A 129 -25.35 -1.11 -12.33
CA TYR A 129 -24.55 0.05 -11.91
C TYR A 129 -23.60 -0.30 -10.75
N GLU A 130 -24.13 -1.06 -9.79
CA GLU A 130 -23.41 -1.57 -8.62
C GLU A 130 -22.22 -2.44 -8.99
N ASP A 131 -22.35 -3.27 -10.03
CA ASP A 131 -21.31 -4.19 -10.46
C ASP A 131 -20.12 -3.42 -11.05
N TYR A 132 -20.38 -2.31 -11.75
CA TYR A 132 -19.34 -1.49 -12.36
C TYR A 132 -18.42 -0.84 -11.32
N TYR A 133 -18.97 -0.13 -10.33
CA TYR A 133 -18.10 0.55 -9.37
C TYR A 133 -17.48 -0.42 -8.37
N LYS A 134 -18.16 -1.51 -7.99
CA LYS A 134 -17.60 -2.54 -7.10
C LYS A 134 -16.41 -3.21 -7.76
N GLU A 135 -16.55 -3.65 -9.01
CA GLU A 135 -15.44 -4.24 -9.76
C GLU A 135 -14.30 -3.22 -9.94
N THR A 136 -14.62 -1.96 -10.28
CA THR A 136 -13.59 -0.92 -10.46
C THR A 136 -12.80 -0.67 -9.17
N ARG A 137 -13.50 -0.53 -8.05
CA ARG A 137 -12.93 -0.34 -6.72
C ARG A 137 -12.09 -1.54 -6.31
N ASP A 138 -12.68 -2.73 -6.34
CA ASP A 138 -12.05 -3.93 -5.83
C ASP A 138 -10.81 -4.27 -6.65
N ARG A 139 -10.86 -4.12 -7.98
CA ARG A 139 -9.71 -4.29 -8.87
C ARG A 139 -8.60 -3.28 -8.55
N TYR A 140 -8.93 -2.01 -8.35
CA TYR A 140 -7.92 -1.00 -8.00
C TYR A 140 -7.26 -1.28 -6.65
N VAL A 141 -8.06 -1.50 -5.59
CA VAL A 141 -7.57 -1.75 -4.24
C VAL A 141 -6.72 -3.02 -4.21
N TYR A 142 -7.17 -4.09 -4.87
CA TYR A 142 -6.41 -5.33 -5.00
C TYR A 142 -5.05 -5.11 -5.66
N GLY A 143 -4.99 -4.41 -6.79
CA GLY A 143 -3.72 -4.13 -7.47
C GLY A 143 -2.80 -3.18 -6.70
N PHE A 144 -3.37 -2.22 -5.97
CA PHE A 144 -2.61 -1.36 -5.06
C PHE A 144 -1.95 -2.17 -3.94
N LEU A 145 -2.68 -3.10 -3.34
CA LEU A 145 -2.16 -4.01 -2.32
C LEU A 145 -1.09 -4.95 -2.91
N MET A 146 -1.30 -5.47 -4.12
CA MET A 146 -0.29 -6.26 -4.83
C MET A 146 1.01 -5.46 -5.02
N MET A 147 0.90 -4.20 -5.43
CA MET A 147 2.07 -3.32 -5.60
C MET A 147 2.89 -3.23 -4.32
N ILE A 148 2.24 -3.00 -3.18
CA ILE A 148 2.90 -2.95 -1.87
C ILE A 148 3.56 -4.28 -1.53
N THR A 149 2.87 -5.41 -1.76
CA THR A 149 3.44 -6.73 -1.46
C THR A 149 4.69 -7.00 -2.29
N TYR A 150 4.70 -6.68 -3.59
CA TYR A 150 5.90 -6.84 -4.41
C TYR A 150 7.06 -5.93 -3.97
N GLN A 151 6.76 -4.76 -3.42
CA GLN A 151 7.77 -3.87 -2.85
C GLN A 151 8.36 -4.47 -1.58
N CYS A 152 7.52 -4.99 -0.68
CA CYS A 152 7.96 -5.68 0.54
C CYS A 152 8.76 -6.95 0.22
N ASP A 153 8.33 -7.76 -0.75
CA ASP A 153 9.07 -8.94 -1.19
C ASP A 153 10.47 -8.55 -1.69
N ALA A 154 10.57 -7.50 -2.51
CA ALA A 154 11.87 -7.01 -2.98
C ALA A 154 12.75 -6.47 -1.84
N LEU A 155 12.15 -5.83 -0.83
CA LEU A 155 12.84 -5.36 0.37
C LEU A 155 13.45 -6.52 1.17
N VAL A 156 12.71 -7.62 1.36
CA VAL A 156 13.21 -8.82 2.02
C VAL A 156 14.29 -9.48 1.17
N ASP A 157 14.01 -9.75 -0.11
CA ASP A 157 14.87 -10.55 -0.98
C ASP A 157 16.18 -9.85 -1.35
N LYS A 158 16.15 -8.53 -1.61
CA LYS A 158 17.31 -7.80 -2.15
C LYS A 158 18.06 -6.97 -1.12
N PHE A 159 17.39 -6.56 -0.05
CA PHE A 159 17.93 -5.65 0.96
C PHE A 159 18.00 -6.27 2.35
N ASN A 160 17.73 -7.57 2.48
CA ASN A 160 17.79 -8.33 3.73
C ASN A 160 16.98 -7.71 4.86
N VAL A 161 15.86 -7.06 4.51
CA VAL A 161 14.93 -6.54 5.51
C VAL A 161 14.24 -7.71 6.20
N THR A 162 14.04 -7.61 7.52
CA THR A 162 13.39 -8.66 8.30
C THR A 162 12.03 -9.05 7.70
N PRO A 163 11.75 -10.35 7.46
CA PRO A 163 10.46 -10.80 6.93
C PRO A 163 9.23 -10.40 7.78
N LEU A 164 9.45 -9.95 9.01
CA LEU A 164 8.44 -9.34 9.88
C LEU A 164 7.64 -8.22 9.18
N ILE A 165 8.25 -7.48 8.24
CA ILE A 165 7.55 -6.42 7.50
C ILE A 165 6.31 -6.96 6.76
N ILE A 166 6.33 -8.22 6.32
CA ILE A 166 5.22 -8.88 5.62
C ILE A 166 4.03 -9.08 6.56
N GLY A 167 4.29 -9.35 7.85
CA GLY A 167 3.24 -9.44 8.87
C GLY A 167 2.69 -8.07 9.28
N LEU A 168 3.53 -7.02 9.28
CA LEU A 168 3.15 -5.67 9.68
C LEU A 168 2.36 -4.94 8.60
N ILE A 169 2.71 -5.14 7.33
CA ILE A 169 2.13 -4.36 6.22
C ILE A 169 0.63 -4.60 6.09
N GLY A 170 0.14 -5.80 6.40
CA GLY A 170 -1.29 -6.13 6.29
C GLY A 170 -2.19 -5.23 7.14
N PRO A 171 -2.02 -5.19 8.48
CA PRO A 171 -2.75 -4.27 9.35
C PRO A 171 -2.59 -2.79 9.00
N ILE A 172 -1.39 -2.38 8.56
CA ILE A 172 -1.11 -1.00 8.15
C ILE A 172 -1.96 -0.63 6.91
N CYS A 173 -1.92 -1.45 5.87
CA CYS A 173 -2.70 -1.25 4.64
C CYS A 173 -4.19 -1.27 4.92
N LEU A 174 -4.66 -2.19 5.77
CA LEU A 174 -6.06 -2.26 6.20
C LEU A 174 -6.54 -0.95 6.79
N ARG A 175 -5.76 -0.40 7.72
CA ARG A 175 -6.11 0.87 8.37
C ARG A 175 -6.08 2.02 7.37
N PHE A 176 -5.10 2.04 6.47
CA PHE A 176 -5.01 3.06 5.42
C PHE A 176 -6.20 3.02 4.47
N VAL A 177 -6.58 1.84 3.97
CA VAL A 177 -7.74 1.65 3.09
C VAL A 177 -9.04 2.02 3.80
N ALA A 178 -9.22 1.64 5.07
CA ALA A 178 -10.39 2.03 5.84
C ALA A 178 -10.50 3.56 6.00
N LEU A 179 -9.39 4.25 6.29
CA LEU A 179 -9.35 5.71 6.43
C LEU A 179 -9.56 6.45 5.10
N SER A 180 -9.37 5.79 3.96
CA SER A 180 -9.56 6.40 2.65
C SER A 180 -11.04 6.59 2.25
N GLY A 181 -11.98 5.96 2.98
CA GLY A 181 -13.42 6.03 2.69
C GLY A 181 -13.86 5.38 1.38
N VAL A 182 -12.96 4.65 0.70
CA VAL A 182 -13.23 4.04 -0.61
C VAL A 182 -14.31 2.94 -0.55
N PHE A 183 -14.56 2.40 0.65
CA PHE A 183 -15.59 1.37 0.88
C PHE A 183 -16.86 1.91 1.56
N ASP A 184 -17.00 3.24 1.68
CA ASP A 184 -18.22 3.85 2.20
C ASP A 184 -19.38 3.63 1.20
N ASP A 185 -20.60 3.44 1.71
CA ASP A 185 -21.76 3.09 0.87
C ASP A 185 -22.05 4.15 -0.20
N ASP A 186 -21.90 5.44 0.13
CA ASP A 186 -22.16 6.57 -0.77
C ASP A 186 -20.93 6.97 -1.62
N TRP A 187 -19.83 6.22 -1.56
CA TRP A 187 -18.56 6.60 -2.21
C TRP A 187 -18.70 6.80 -3.73
N ALA A 188 -19.37 5.86 -4.41
CA ALA A 188 -19.48 5.86 -5.87
C ALA A 188 -20.33 7.03 -6.38
N ASP A 189 -21.41 7.35 -5.68
CA ASP A 189 -22.32 8.43 -6.02
C ASP A 189 -21.69 9.79 -5.72
N ASN A 190 -21.03 9.93 -4.57
CA ASN A 190 -20.27 11.12 -4.23
C ASN A 190 -19.15 11.40 -5.23
N ALA A 191 -18.49 10.37 -5.77
CA ALA A 191 -17.45 10.54 -6.79
C ALA A 191 -18.01 11.13 -8.10
N ILE A 192 -19.19 10.68 -8.53
CA ILE A 192 -19.87 11.23 -9.71
C ILE A 192 -20.33 12.66 -9.45
N LEU A 193 -21.02 12.90 -8.33
CA LEU A 193 -21.50 14.22 -7.95
C LEU A 193 -20.37 15.25 -7.88
N ASN A 194 -19.25 14.90 -7.23
CA ASN A 194 -18.09 15.77 -7.14
C ASN A 194 -17.44 16.05 -8.50
N SER A 195 -17.42 15.07 -9.41
CA SER A 195 -16.95 15.27 -10.78
C SER A 195 -17.86 16.23 -11.55
N GLU A 196 -19.17 16.13 -11.37
CA GLU A 196 -20.16 16.99 -12.04
C GLU A 196 -20.09 18.43 -11.55
N LEU A 197 -19.97 18.64 -10.24
CA LEU A 197 -19.74 19.96 -9.66
C LEU A 197 -18.47 20.63 -10.22
N GLN A 198 -17.43 19.85 -10.50
CA GLN A 198 -16.19 20.35 -11.11
C GLN A 198 -16.32 20.62 -12.62
N SER A 199 -17.29 20.02 -13.33
CA SER A 199 -17.51 20.31 -14.76
C SER A 199 -18.46 21.46 -15.05
N GLN A 200 -19.24 21.93 -14.06
CA GLN A 200 -20.12 23.10 -14.20
C GLN A 200 -19.29 24.35 -14.54
N GLY A 201 -19.00 24.54 -15.83
CA GLY A 201 -18.14 25.59 -16.36
C GLY A 201 -17.42 25.25 -17.67
N LEU A 202 -17.33 23.97 -18.06
CA LEU A 202 -16.62 23.54 -19.27
C LEU A 202 -17.53 22.69 -20.17
N THR A 203 -18.08 23.31 -21.21
CA THR A 203 -18.83 22.59 -22.26
C THR A 203 -17.88 21.66 -23.02
N ASN A 204 -18.00 20.34 -22.86
CA ASN A 204 -17.16 19.38 -23.57
C ASN A 204 -17.93 18.52 -24.58
N LYS A 205 -17.30 18.36 -25.75
CA LYS A 205 -17.78 17.65 -26.93
C LYS A 205 -17.95 16.16 -26.63
N ARG A 206 -19.08 15.58 -27.05
CA ARG A 206 -19.40 14.15 -26.92
C ARG A 206 -18.28 13.29 -27.54
N SER A 207 -17.65 12.44 -26.73
CA SER A 207 -16.61 11.51 -27.20
C SER A 207 -17.22 10.30 -27.90
N LYS A 208 -16.47 9.73 -28.87
CA LYS A 208 -16.91 8.65 -29.76
C LYS A 208 -17.21 7.34 -29.00
N LEU A 209 -18.23 6.63 -29.47
CA LEU A 209 -18.80 5.42 -28.88
C LEU A 209 -17.82 4.22 -28.87
N HIS A 210 -17.08 4.05 -27.78
CA HIS A 210 -16.63 2.73 -27.33
C HIS A 210 -17.12 2.55 -25.89
N HIS A 211 -17.76 1.41 -25.57
CA HIS A 211 -18.46 1.08 -24.31
C HIS A 211 -19.87 1.69 -24.20
N LYS A 212 -20.86 1.06 -24.84
CA LYS A 212 -22.26 1.53 -24.80
C LYS A 212 -22.93 1.23 -23.46
N ASP A 213 -22.55 0.14 -22.81
CA ASP A 213 -23.22 -0.41 -21.63
C ASP A 213 -22.72 0.20 -20.30
N GLU A 214 -21.66 1.01 -20.35
CA GLU A 214 -21.07 1.63 -19.17
C GLU A 214 -21.87 2.87 -18.70
N PRO A 215 -22.10 3.02 -17.38
CA PRO A 215 -22.74 4.22 -16.84
C PRO A 215 -21.93 5.49 -17.15
N ARG A 216 -22.66 6.58 -17.41
CA ARG A 216 -22.10 7.89 -17.72
C ARG A 216 -22.64 8.94 -16.77
N SER A 217 -21.79 9.89 -16.42
CA SER A 217 -22.19 11.11 -15.74
C SER A 217 -23.02 12.01 -16.68
N PHE A 218 -23.79 12.94 -16.12
CA PHE A 218 -24.59 13.92 -16.87
C PHE A 218 -23.77 14.69 -17.91
N ASP A 219 -22.47 14.92 -17.63
CA ASP A 219 -21.52 15.58 -18.54
C ASP A 219 -20.99 14.67 -19.67
N GLY A 220 -21.52 13.45 -19.79
CA GLY A 220 -21.10 12.45 -20.79
C GLY A 220 -19.75 11.80 -20.53
N LYS A 221 -19.13 12.05 -19.37
CA LYS A 221 -17.90 11.39 -18.91
C LYS A 221 -18.21 9.95 -18.50
N ARG A 222 -17.26 9.04 -18.77
CA ARG A 222 -17.32 7.62 -18.35
C ARG A 222 -17.25 7.50 -16.83
N ALA A 223 -18.23 6.86 -16.19
CA ALA A 223 -18.27 6.73 -14.73
C ALA A 223 -17.07 5.96 -14.18
N VAL A 224 -16.61 4.90 -14.87
CA VAL A 224 -15.43 4.12 -14.44
C VAL A 224 -14.17 4.98 -14.39
N MET A 225 -14.03 5.94 -15.30
CA MET A 225 -12.89 6.87 -15.28
C MET A 225 -12.99 7.89 -14.15
N ILE A 226 -14.20 8.32 -13.79
CA ILE A 226 -14.43 9.19 -12.63
C ILE A 226 -14.06 8.46 -11.35
N TRP A 227 -14.58 7.25 -11.15
CA TRP A 227 -14.26 6.41 -10.01
C TRP A 227 -12.77 6.11 -9.91
N LEU A 228 -12.11 5.75 -11.03
CA LEU A 228 -10.66 5.53 -11.04
C LEU A 228 -9.87 6.79 -10.68
N SER A 229 -10.28 7.95 -11.17
CA SER A 229 -9.65 9.21 -10.79
C SER A 229 -9.82 9.48 -9.29
N GLN A 230 -10.99 9.21 -8.73
CA GLN A 230 -11.23 9.37 -7.30
C GLN A 230 -10.41 8.37 -6.48
N LEU A 231 -10.34 7.10 -6.90
CA LEU A 231 -9.50 6.07 -6.28
C LEU A 231 -8.03 6.50 -6.23
N ARG A 232 -7.51 7.10 -7.30
CA ARG A 232 -6.14 7.60 -7.35
C ARG A 232 -5.87 8.79 -6.44
N LYS A 233 -6.90 9.59 -6.14
CA LYS A 233 -6.80 10.68 -5.16
C LYS A 233 -6.82 10.14 -3.73
N SER A 234 -7.72 9.20 -3.44
CA SER A 234 -7.85 8.60 -2.10
C SER A 234 -6.74 7.61 -1.75
N LEU A 235 -6.24 6.86 -2.74
CA LEU A 235 -5.20 5.85 -2.62
C LEU A 235 -4.13 6.08 -3.70
N PRO A 236 -3.29 7.13 -3.59
CA PRO A 236 -2.25 7.43 -4.57
C PRO A 236 -1.23 6.30 -4.65
N LEU A 237 -0.75 5.96 -5.85
CA LEU A 237 0.27 4.92 -6.00
C LEU A 237 1.55 5.22 -5.22
N SER A 238 1.95 6.50 -5.10
CA SER A 238 3.11 6.93 -4.29
C SER A 238 3.01 6.51 -2.82
N SER A 239 1.79 6.42 -2.28
CA SER A 239 1.59 5.95 -0.91
C SER A 239 2.00 4.48 -0.73
N SER A 240 2.13 3.69 -1.80
CA SER A 240 2.64 2.31 -1.70
C SER A 240 4.06 2.28 -1.10
N LEU A 241 4.95 3.17 -1.57
CA LEU A 241 6.33 3.27 -1.09
C LEU A 241 6.36 3.76 0.36
N ALA A 242 5.49 4.72 0.70
CA ALA A 242 5.35 5.21 2.07
C ALA A 242 4.85 4.11 3.04
N LEU A 243 3.93 3.26 2.60
CA LEU A 243 3.45 2.12 3.39
C LEU A 243 4.54 1.06 3.57
N SER A 244 5.30 0.76 2.51
CA SER A 244 6.48 -0.11 2.62
C SER A 244 7.53 0.46 3.58
N PHE A 245 7.83 1.76 3.49
CA PHE A 245 8.70 2.45 4.46
C PHE A 245 8.19 2.28 5.89
N LEU A 246 6.90 2.54 6.11
CA LEU A 246 6.31 2.51 7.44
C LEU A 246 6.39 1.11 8.05
N ALA A 247 6.21 0.06 7.26
CA ALA A 247 6.42 -1.32 7.71
C ALA A 247 7.88 -1.58 8.10
N CYS A 248 8.85 -1.13 7.28
CA CYS A 248 10.27 -1.21 7.59
C CYS A 248 10.62 -0.47 8.89
N HIS A 249 10.12 0.75 9.03
CA HIS A 249 10.33 1.58 10.22
C HIS A 249 9.76 0.90 11.48
N LYS A 250 8.55 0.34 11.41
CA LYS A 250 7.95 -0.41 12.52
C LYS A 250 8.69 -1.70 12.85
N ALA A 251 9.32 -2.33 11.86
CA ALA A 251 10.18 -3.50 12.08
C ALA A 251 11.58 -3.13 12.64
N GLY A 252 11.89 -1.83 12.79
CA GLY A 252 13.22 -1.39 13.23
C GLY A 252 14.31 -1.58 12.18
N ALA A 253 13.95 -1.69 10.90
CA ALA A 253 14.92 -1.82 9.82
C ALA A 253 15.66 -0.47 9.61
N PRO A 254 16.99 -0.48 9.42
CA PRO A 254 17.79 0.73 9.25
C PRO A 254 17.71 1.27 7.81
N ILE A 255 16.50 1.58 7.36
CA ILE A 255 16.19 2.08 6.01
C ILE A 255 15.70 3.52 6.12
N LEU A 256 16.22 4.41 5.27
CA LEU A 256 15.74 5.79 5.18
C LEU A 256 14.69 5.93 4.07
N PRO A 257 13.77 6.91 4.15
CA PRO A 257 12.86 7.22 3.05
C PRO A 257 13.60 7.46 1.73
N THR A 258 14.75 8.14 1.79
CA THR A 258 15.62 8.41 0.64
C THR A 258 16.15 7.14 -0.02
N ASP A 259 16.39 6.08 0.76
CA ASP A 259 16.84 4.79 0.21
C ASP A 259 15.71 4.15 -0.61
N ILE A 260 14.48 4.18 -0.10
CA ILE A 260 13.31 3.61 -0.82
C ILE A 260 13.05 4.35 -2.13
N VAL A 261 13.10 5.69 -2.12
CA VAL A 261 12.93 6.49 -3.34
C VAL A 261 14.03 6.16 -4.35
N ARG A 262 15.30 6.11 -3.90
CA ARG A 262 16.44 5.76 -4.75
C ARG A 262 16.30 4.36 -5.34
N TRP A 263 15.94 3.37 -4.53
CA TRP A 263 15.77 1.98 -4.99
C TRP A 263 14.57 1.80 -5.92
N ALA A 264 13.53 2.62 -5.78
CA ALA A 264 12.41 2.66 -6.72
C ALA A 264 12.83 3.26 -8.07
N GLN A 265 13.65 4.34 -8.07
CA GLN A 265 14.21 4.96 -9.27
C GLN A 265 15.18 4.02 -10.01
N GLU A 266 16.02 3.31 -9.27
CA GLU A 266 16.94 2.30 -9.81
C GLU A 266 16.23 1.03 -10.29
N GLY A 267 14.91 0.90 -10.08
CA GLY A 267 14.14 -0.29 -10.43
C GLY A 267 14.45 -1.52 -9.57
N LYS A 268 15.20 -1.36 -8.46
CA LYS A 268 15.47 -2.44 -7.50
C LYS A 268 14.19 -2.82 -6.76
N ILE A 269 13.40 -1.82 -6.36
CA ILE A 269 12.05 -1.99 -5.84
C ILE A 269 11.05 -1.87 -6.99
N PRO A 270 10.12 -2.83 -7.17
CA PRO A 270 9.13 -2.77 -8.23
C PRO A 270 8.08 -1.70 -7.92
N TYR A 271 8.27 -0.51 -8.49
CA TYR A 271 7.29 0.57 -8.47
C TYR A 271 6.82 0.88 -9.89
N GLN A 272 7.74 1.36 -10.73
CA GLN A 272 7.43 1.72 -12.12
C GLN A 272 7.10 0.51 -13.02
N SER A 273 7.74 -0.64 -12.78
CA SER A 273 7.53 -1.87 -13.57
C SER A 273 6.43 -2.78 -13.00
N CYS A 274 5.83 -2.39 -11.88
CA CYS A 274 4.91 -3.26 -11.14
C CYS A 274 3.61 -3.55 -11.90
N PHE A 275 3.16 -2.63 -12.75
CA PHE A 275 1.92 -2.79 -13.51
C PHE A 275 1.93 -4.03 -14.42
N LEU A 276 3.09 -4.45 -14.92
CA LEU A 276 3.22 -5.65 -15.76
C LEU A 276 2.89 -6.92 -14.98
N LYS A 277 3.44 -7.03 -13.76
CA LYS A 277 3.18 -8.16 -12.86
C LYS A 277 1.72 -8.19 -12.40
N ILE A 278 1.17 -7.01 -12.09
CA ILE A 278 -0.23 -6.89 -11.68
C ILE A 278 -1.16 -7.31 -12.84
N GLN A 279 -0.85 -6.88 -14.06
CA GLN A 279 -1.62 -7.26 -15.26
C GLN A 279 -1.62 -8.77 -15.49
N GLU A 280 -0.46 -9.42 -15.32
CA GLU A 280 -0.34 -10.87 -15.45
C GLU A 280 -1.20 -11.62 -14.42
N GLN A 281 -1.25 -11.15 -13.18
CA GLN A 281 -2.01 -11.80 -12.11
C GLN A 281 -3.51 -11.48 -12.13
N MET A 282 -3.90 -10.28 -12.57
CA MET A 282 -5.31 -9.88 -12.66
C MET A 282 -6.06 -10.51 -13.83
N GLY A 283 -5.33 -11.08 -14.80
CA GLY A 283 -5.91 -11.70 -15.98
C GLY A 283 -6.66 -10.73 -16.89
N LYS A 284 -7.60 -11.27 -17.68
CA LYS A 284 -8.37 -10.51 -18.66
C LYS A 284 -9.24 -9.43 -18.01
N ARG A 285 -9.58 -8.40 -18.78
CA ARG A 285 -10.47 -7.31 -18.34
C ARG A 285 -11.87 -7.87 -18.08
N SER A 286 -12.50 -7.42 -16.98
CA SER A 286 -13.89 -7.73 -16.69
C SER A 286 -14.82 -6.84 -17.54
N ALA A 287 -15.99 -7.33 -17.90
CA ALA A 287 -16.99 -6.52 -18.61
C ALA A 287 -17.42 -5.29 -17.77
N ALA A 288 -17.43 -5.43 -16.44
CA ALA A 288 -17.74 -4.37 -15.49
C ALA A 288 -16.59 -3.37 -15.26
N CYS A 289 -15.37 -3.71 -15.68
CA CYS A 289 -14.23 -2.79 -15.61
C CYS A 289 -13.32 -2.98 -16.83
N SER A 290 -13.59 -2.21 -17.87
CA SER A 290 -12.86 -2.25 -19.14
C SER A 290 -11.50 -1.56 -19.11
N VAL A 291 -11.10 -0.99 -17.96
CA VAL A 291 -9.84 -0.28 -17.81
C VAL A 291 -8.69 -1.25 -17.61
N ASP A 292 -7.58 -0.99 -18.31
CA ASP A 292 -6.39 -1.81 -18.23
C ASP A 292 -5.61 -1.59 -16.93
N ALA A 293 -4.95 -2.63 -16.44
CA ALA A 293 -4.04 -2.54 -15.30
C ALA A 293 -2.89 -1.55 -15.57
N SER A 294 -2.42 -1.46 -16.82
CA SER A 294 -1.44 -0.46 -17.24
C SER A 294 -1.94 0.98 -17.06
N VAL A 295 -3.24 1.21 -17.29
CA VAL A 295 -3.86 2.52 -17.07
C VAL A 295 -4.08 2.77 -15.59
N MET A 296 -4.38 1.75 -14.77
CA MET A 296 -4.62 1.90 -13.33
C MET A 296 -3.34 2.07 -12.50
N PHE A 297 -2.30 1.30 -12.80
CA PHE A 297 -1.14 1.10 -11.92
C PHE A 297 0.18 1.62 -12.46
N ARG A 298 0.17 2.36 -13.58
CA ARG A 298 1.38 3.05 -14.06
C ARG A 298 1.59 4.32 -13.23
N PRO A 299 2.69 4.42 -12.45
CA PRO A 299 3.03 5.64 -11.75
C PRO A 299 3.52 6.70 -12.75
N ASN A 300 3.15 7.96 -12.51
CA ASN A 300 3.61 9.07 -13.34
C ASN A 300 4.96 9.63 -12.86
N GLU A 301 5.14 9.68 -11.54
CA GLU A 301 6.31 10.27 -10.88
C GLU A 301 6.72 9.42 -9.67
N ILE A 302 7.99 9.50 -9.29
CA ILE A 302 8.48 8.99 -8.00
C ILE A 302 8.71 10.22 -7.13
N VAL A 303 7.90 10.35 -6.08
CA VAL A 303 7.94 11.45 -5.10
C VAL A 303 8.38 10.89 -3.75
#